data_AF-O83935-F1
#
_entry.id   AF-O83935-F1
#
_cell.length_a   1.000
_cell.length_b   1.000
_cell.length_c   1.000
_cell.angle_alpha   90.00
_cell.angle_beta   90.00
_cell.angle_gamma   90.00
#
_symmetry.space_group_name_H-M   'P 1'
#
loop_
_entity.id
_entity.type
_entity.pdbx_description
1 polymer ?
#
loop_
_entity_poly.entity_id
_entity_poly.type
_entity_poly.pdbx_seq_one_letter_code
_entity_poly.pdbx_strand_id
1 'polypeptide(L)'
;MKVLLRVLLSPWGCAVYRTGGGVVSAGMKVLVYAVALGFGCGGVVHMREGDTYQQLLEHRIANGREFSRVFAQAQVDEAEHNEVRTKTAGSVQIGTGDVLFNKKNGNGANGYKVEMAPHLSIASPFIGNSRLNLVAPRKLDGVTSTSTVSVDYTTDFYSSVRPTYLNSLKEKTYQKEKSGSALRDGRRLVEREFLQEVQRLYGSYADQVRASLELVRARLRFESVKRQGYQEDSAYFQSAQLAQVRAERARAQARQRFDLEYTRFAARNGVAYEDDERDGFLHDLAVAVPLEPAMAVTQCAGERGREYCDAQDRCERVIAQRGTDYSPFRTSARVYFTDGEENKQLTNGMAPAAPSTTSTYGGTFNMAFPGGDSSFTVQNSKGLAGILANFEWSPIRTRYRSLDYTAERAERVFDEVELQAKGDRSNKLFGAIDAQGDSVLVLRGVDLQTLDNARKKARLQKERLERGIIGRLEYEAARSEYLLALASVAEAKARAIIFNTDLACAYGVGADAAAAQLTQEEMVVSEKKDAEEKKERSS
;
A
#
# COMPACT_ATOMS: atom_id res chain seq x y z
N MET A 1 -33.96 -21.25 -19.75
CA MET A 1 -34.70 -22.21 -18.89
C MET A 1 -34.70 -23.64 -19.43
N LYS A 2 -35.13 -23.91 -20.69
CA LYS A 2 -35.16 -25.28 -21.27
C LYS A 2 -33.79 -25.98 -21.41
N VAL A 3 -32.70 -25.24 -21.60
CA VAL A 3 -31.33 -25.81 -21.69
C VAL A 3 -30.78 -26.18 -20.31
N LEU A 4 -31.05 -25.37 -19.28
CA LEU A 4 -30.66 -25.64 -17.88
C LEU A 4 -31.39 -26.84 -17.29
N LEU A 5 -32.67 -27.04 -17.64
CA LEU A 5 -33.43 -28.22 -17.21
C LEU A 5 -32.90 -29.53 -17.82
N ARG A 6 -32.30 -29.51 -19.02
CA ARG A 6 -31.75 -30.72 -19.66
C ARG A 6 -30.50 -31.24 -18.97
N VAL A 7 -29.69 -30.35 -18.37
CA VAL A 7 -28.48 -30.75 -17.63
C VAL A 7 -28.83 -31.46 -16.32
N LEU A 8 -29.94 -31.07 -15.68
CA LEU A 8 -30.41 -31.71 -14.45
C LEU A 8 -31.19 -33.02 -14.68
N LEU A 9 -31.58 -33.32 -15.93
CA LEU A 9 -32.55 -34.40 -16.22
C LEU A 9 -32.07 -35.43 -17.26
N SER A 10 -30.78 -35.51 -17.60
CA SER A 10 -30.29 -36.58 -18.49
C SER A 10 -29.70 -37.76 -17.70
N PRO A 11 -30.39 -38.91 -17.63
CA PRO A 11 -29.79 -40.18 -17.29
C PRO A 11 -29.20 -40.79 -18.58
N TRP A 12 -27.95 -41.24 -18.51
CA TRP A 12 -27.19 -42.05 -19.49
C TRP A 12 -26.25 -41.26 -20.43
N GLY A 13 -24.95 -41.59 -20.32
CA GLY A 13 -23.87 -41.05 -21.13
C GLY A 13 -22.51 -41.35 -20.52
N CYS A 14 -22.10 -42.62 -20.59
CA CYS A 14 -20.77 -43.09 -20.25
C CYS A 14 -19.66 -42.35 -21.03
N ALA A 15 -18.50 -42.22 -20.35
CA ALA A 15 -17.15 -42.18 -20.89
C ALA A 15 -16.75 -40.99 -21.80
N VAL A 16 -16.16 -39.96 -21.19
CA VAL A 16 -14.90 -39.37 -21.68
C VAL A 16 -14.03 -39.02 -20.47
N TYR A 17 -13.00 -39.82 -20.24
CA TYR A 17 -11.79 -39.37 -19.54
C TYR A 17 -11.11 -38.31 -20.43
N ARG A 18 -10.97 -37.07 -19.96
CA ARG A 18 -9.77 -36.26 -20.25
C ARG A 18 -9.58 -35.18 -19.19
N THR A 19 -8.40 -35.24 -18.59
CA THR A 19 -7.76 -34.29 -17.69
C THR A 19 -7.74 -32.87 -18.26
N GLY A 20 -7.89 -31.86 -17.39
CA GLY A 20 -7.47 -30.49 -17.68
C GLY A 20 -8.37 -29.42 -17.08
N GLY A 21 -7.89 -28.74 -16.03
CA GLY A 21 -8.45 -27.47 -15.58
C GLY A 21 -8.99 -27.47 -14.16
N GLY A 22 -8.12 -27.74 -13.19
CA GLY A 22 -8.43 -27.52 -11.77
C GLY A 22 -8.86 -26.07 -11.53
N VAL A 23 -9.96 -25.92 -10.78
CA VAL A 23 -10.40 -24.65 -10.22
C VAL A 23 -9.36 -24.26 -9.16
N VAL A 24 -8.37 -23.48 -9.57
CA VAL A 24 -7.36 -22.93 -8.65
C VAL A 24 -8.06 -21.88 -7.79
N SER A 25 -8.36 -22.26 -6.54
CA SER A 25 -8.94 -21.36 -5.55
C SER A 25 -7.99 -20.20 -5.27
N ALA A 26 -8.55 -19.02 -5.02
CA ALA A 26 -7.83 -17.76 -4.84
C ALA A 26 -6.74 -17.81 -3.73
N GLY A 27 -6.78 -18.80 -2.83
CA GLY A 27 -5.76 -19.00 -1.80
C GLY A 27 -4.38 -19.40 -2.33
N MET A 28 -4.27 -19.97 -3.54
CA MET A 28 -2.97 -20.39 -4.09
C MET A 28 -2.23 -19.26 -4.82
N LYS A 29 -2.91 -18.17 -5.18
CA LYS A 29 -2.24 -16.98 -5.75
C LYS A 29 -1.36 -16.27 -4.72
N VAL A 30 -1.79 -16.23 -3.46
CA VAL A 30 -0.97 -15.66 -2.37
C VAL A 30 0.29 -16.49 -2.16
N LEU A 31 0.21 -17.82 -2.31
CA LEU A 31 1.36 -18.71 -2.14
C LEU A 31 2.33 -18.65 -3.33
N VAL A 32 1.84 -18.53 -4.57
CA VAL A 32 2.71 -18.42 -5.76
C VAL A 32 3.42 -17.06 -5.82
N TYR A 33 2.80 -15.97 -5.37
CA TYR A 33 3.48 -14.67 -5.31
C TYR A 33 4.42 -14.53 -4.10
N ALA A 34 4.12 -15.15 -2.96
CA ALA A 34 5.03 -15.19 -1.82
C ALA A 34 6.30 -16.02 -2.12
N VAL A 35 6.18 -17.11 -2.89
CA VAL A 35 7.34 -17.92 -3.32
C VAL A 35 8.18 -17.20 -4.38
N ALA A 36 7.58 -16.35 -5.22
CA ALA A 36 8.32 -15.56 -6.21
C ALA A 36 9.18 -14.43 -5.61
N LEU A 37 8.91 -13.98 -4.37
CA LEU A 37 9.70 -12.96 -3.67
C LEU A 37 10.65 -13.53 -2.59
N GLY A 38 10.65 -14.86 -2.39
CA GLY A 38 11.48 -15.52 -1.37
C GLY A 38 12.91 -15.86 -1.78
N PHE A 39 13.30 -15.66 -3.05
CA PHE A 39 14.65 -15.93 -3.54
C PHE A 39 15.23 -14.69 -4.23
N GLY A 40 15.48 -13.64 -3.44
CA GLY A 40 16.42 -12.60 -3.82
C GLY A 40 17.82 -13.21 -3.94
N CYS A 41 18.18 -13.60 -5.16
CA CYS A 41 19.55 -13.97 -5.51
C CYS A 41 20.48 -12.83 -5.10
N GLY A 42 21.43 -13.11 -4.22
CA GLY A 42 22.54 -12.20 -3.87
C GLY A 42 23.51 -12.05 -5.04
N GLY A 43 23.02 -11.57 -6.19
CA GLY A 43 23.84 -11.21 -7.32
C GLY A 43 24.60 -9.93 -7.01
N VAL A 44 25.92 -9.98 -7.15
CA VAL A 44 26.76 -8.77 -7.20
C VAL A 44 26.32 -7.94 -8.40
N VAL A 45 26.02 -6.66 -8.18
CA VAL A 45 25.67 -5.75 -9.28
C VAL A 45 26.95 -5.45 -10.08
N HIS A 46 27.06 -6.02 -11.28
CA HIS A 46 28.10 -5.61 -12.23
C HIS A 46 27.68 -4.28 -12.86
N MET A 47 28.34 -3.18 -12.44
CA MET A 47 27.97 -1.83 -12.85
C MET A 47 28.38 -1.51 -14.28
N ARG A 48 27.53 -0.77 -15.00
CA ARG A 48 27.81 -0.18 -16.32
C ARG A 48 27.98 1.33 -16.14
N GLU A 49 28.95 1.93 -16.84
CA GLU A 49 29.20 3.38 -16.81
C GLU A 49 27.92 4.16 -17.17
N GLY A 50 27.35 4.90 -16.22
CA GLY A 50 26.18 5.78 -16.41
C GLY A 50 25.05 5.62 -15.38
N ASP A 51 24.77 4.40 -14.91
CA ASP A 51 23.55 4.09 -14.13
C ASP A 51 23.82 3.65 -12.68
N THR A 52 24.98 4.00 -12.10
CA THR A 52 25.38 3.55 -10.75
C THR A 52 24.32 3.85 -9.69
N TYR A 53 23.71 5.04 -9.74
CA TYR A 53 22.62 5.43 -8.85
C TYR A 53 21.38 4.54 -8.99
N GLN A 54 20.88 4.36 -10.22
CA GLN A 54 19.65 3.61 -10.48
C GLN A 54 19.82 2.13 -10.15
N GLN A 55 20.96 1.54 -10.48
CA GLN A 55 21.24 0.14 -10.20
C GLN A 55 21.28 -0.16 -8.69
N LEU A 56 21.90 0.71 -7.90
CA LEU A 56 21.93 0.58 -6.43
C LEU A 56 20.52 0.73 -5.84
N LEU A 57 19.74 1.69 -6.34
CA LEU A 57 18.37 1.90 -5.89
C LEU A 57 17.47 0.71 -6.25
N GLU A 58 17.56 0.17 -7.46
CA GLU A 58 16.79 -1.00 -7.88
C GLU A 58 17.14 -2.24 -7.05
N HIS A 59 18.43 -2.48 -6.81
CA HIS A 59 18.86 -3.55 -5.92
C HIS A 59 18.29 -3.37 -4.51
N ARG A 60 18.27 -2.14 -4.00
CA ARG A 60 17.70 -1.82 -2.69
C ARG A 60 16.18 -2.03 -2.63
N ILE A 61 15.46 -1.69 -3.70
CA ILE A 61 14.00 -1.92 -3.80
C ILE A 61 13.70 -3.42 -3.87
N ALA A 62 14.48 -4.19 -4.63
CA ALA A 62 14.28 -5.63 -4.80
C ALA A 62 14.58 -6.43 -3.51
N ASN A 63 15.64 -6.07 -2.79
CA ASN A 63 16.09 -6.80 -1.60
C ASN A 63 15.64 -6.15 -0.27
N GLY A 64 14.94 -5.02 -0.34
CA GLY A 64 14.47 -4.26 0.82
C GLY A 64 13.27 -4.90 1.51
N ARG A 65 13.36 -5.08 2.84
CA ARG A 65 12.25 -5.56 3.67
C ARG A 65 11.10 -4.56 3.73
N GLU A 66 11.42 -3.26 3.75
CA GLU A 66 10.43 -2.18 3.86
C GLU A 66 9.51 -2.13 2.63
N PHE A 67 10.07 -2.14 1.41
CA PHE A 67 9.28 -2.16 0.18
C PHE A 67 8.44 -3.44 0.06
N SER A 68 9.04 -4.60 0.38
CA SER A 68 8.36 -5.89 0.34
C SER A 68 7.11 -5.92 1.22
N ARG A 69 7.15 -5.26 2.39
CA ARG A 69 6.00 -5.15 3.31
C ARG A 69 4.87 -4.31 2.71
N VAL A 70 5.21 -3.15 2.15
CA VAL A 70 4.22 -2.26 1.51
C VAL A 70 3.58 -2.92 0.30
N PHE A 71 4.38 -3.60 -0.52
CA PHE A 71 3.90 -4.36 -1.66
C PHE A 71 2.96 -5.49 -1.26
N ALA A 72 3.32 -6.28 -0.22
CA ALA A 72 2.46 -7.32 0.30
C ALA A 72 1.13 -6.76 0.84
N GLN A 73 1.16 -5.63 1.56
CA GLN A 73 -0.07 -4.99 2.05
C GLN A 73 -1.00 -4.55 0.92
N ALA A 74 -0.45 -3.95 -0.15
CA ALA A 74 -1.25 -3.56 -1.31
C ALA A 74 -1.93 -4.78 -1.98
N GLN A 75 -1.26 -5.93 -2.03
CA GLN A 75 -1.87 -7.17 -2.53
C GLN A 75 -2.99 -7.69 -1.63
N VAL A 76 -2.80 -7.62 -0.30
CA VAL A 76 -3.83 -8.02 0.68
C VAL A 76 -5.07 -7.14 0.51
N ASP A 77 -4.90 -5.82 0.46
CA ASP A 77 -6.02 -4.88 0.35
C ASP A 77 -6.76 -5.02 -0.99
N GLU A 78 -6.04 -5.30 -2.08
CA GLU A 78 -6.67 -5.61 -3.38
C GLU A 78 -7.49 -6.91 -3.32
N ALA A 79 -6.98 -7.95 -2.66
CA ALA A 79 -7.69 -9.20 -2.47
C ALA A 79 -8.97 -9.00 -1.63
N GLU A 80 -8.87 -8.27 -0.51
CA GLU A 80 -10.00 -7.97 0.37
C GLU A 80 -11.06 -7.09 -0.34
N HIS A 81 -10.64 -6.10 -1.13
CA HIS A 81 -11.54 -5.32 -1.96
C HIS A 81 -12.28 -6.20 -2.97
N ASN A 82 -11.57 -7.09 -3.66
CA ASN A 82 -12.19 -8.01 -4.62
C ASN A 82 -13.15 -8.99 -3.92
N GLU A 83 -12.84 -9.44 -2.70
CA GLU A 83 -13.72 -10.27 -1.89
C GLU A 83 -15.03 -9.54 -1.55
N VAL A 84 -14.95 -8.31 -1.04
CA VAL A 84 -16.16 -7.53 -0.74
C VAL A 84 -16.95 -7.22 -2.01
N ARG A 85 -16.28 -6.84 -3.11
CA ARG A 85 -16.92 -6.59 -4.41
C ARG A 85 -17.64 -7.81 -4.97
N THR A 86 -17.08 -9.00 -4.80
CA THR A 86 -17.74 -10.24 -5.24
C THR A 86 -18.92 -10.60 -4.34
N LYS A 87 -18.78 -10.46 -3.02
CA LYS A 87 -19.88 -10.65 -2.06
C LYS A 87 -21.04 -9.67 -2.27
N THR A 88 -20.76 -8.42 -2.66
CA THR A 88 -21.80 -7.39 -2.91
C THR A 88 -22.59 -7.67 -4.19
N ALA A 89 -21.96 -8.25 -5.22
CA ALA A 89 -22.63 -8.62 -6.46
C ALA A 89 -23.65 -9.75 -6.23
N GLY A 90 -23.24 -10.79 -5.50
CA GLY A 90 -24.12 -11.87 -5.06
C GLY A 90 -23.38 -13.16 -4.77
N SER A 91 -24.14 -14.13 -4.26
CA SER A 91 -23.66 -15.49 -4.02
C SER A 91 -24.55 -16.49 -4.75
N VAL A 92 -23.91 -17.55 -5.24
CA VAL A 92 -24.59 -18.72 -5.79
C VAL A 92 -24.10 -19.93 -4.99
N GLN A 93 -25.01 -20.61 -4.32
CA GLN A 93 -24.74 -21.84 -3.60
C GLN A 93 -25.52 -22.97 -4.28
N ILE A 94 -24.80 -24.01 -4.69
CA ILE A 94 -25.38 -25.23 -5.27
C ILE A 94 -24.86 -26.37 -4.41
N GLY A 95 -25.76 -27.21 -3.91
CA GLY A 95 -25.39 -28.35 -3.09
C GLY A 95 -26.41 -29.46 -3.17
N THR A 96 -26.02 -30.66 -2.76
CA THR A 96 -26.91 -31.82 -2.62
C THR A 96 -27.71 -31.81 -1.31
N GLY A 97 -27.38 -30.89 -0.39
CA GLY A 97 -27.74 -31.02 1.02
C GLY A 97 -27.09 -32.26 1.64
N ASP A 98 -27.58 -32.64 2.81
CA ASP A 98 -27.17 -33.90 3.45
C ASP A 98 -27.72 -35.08 2.64
N VAL A 99 -26.85 -36.06 2.36
CA VAL A 99 -27.23 -37.32 1.72
C VAL A 99 -27.24 -38.41 2.78
N LEU A 100 -28.43 -38.87 3.17
CA LEU A 100 -28.63 -39.89 4.19
C LEU A 100 -28.90 -41.24 3.53
N PHE A 101 -27.99 -42.20 3.74
CA PHE A 101 -28.16 -43.60 3.35
C PHE A 101 -28.57 -44.42 4.58
N ASN A 102 -29.86 -44.72 4.69
CA ASN A 102 -30.38 -45.54 5.77
C ASN A 102 -30.70 -46.95 5.26
N LYS A 103 -30.23 -47.99 5.94
CA LYS A 103 -30.64 -49.38 5.67
C LYS A 103 -32.09 -49.56 6.15
N LYS A 104 -32.98 -50.07 5.31
CA LYS A 104 -34.36 -50.38 5.72
C LYS A 104 -34.33 -51.57 6.67
N ASN A 105 -34.64 -51.34 7.95
CA ASN A 105 -34.89 -52.43 8.90
C ASN A 105 -36.29 -52.98 8.65
N GLY A 106 -36.43 -53.94 7.74
CA GLY A 106 -37.72 -54.60 7.45
C GLY A 106 -37.57 -55.89 6.65
N ASN A 107 -38.34 -56.92 7.03
CA ASN A 107 -38.29 -58.32 6.57
C ASN A 107 -38.69 -58.57 5.09
N GLY A 108 -38.63 -57.58 4.20
CA GLY A 108 -39.07 -57.74 2.81
C GLY A 108 -38.32 -56.79 1.89
N ALA A 109 -37.47 -57.37 1.04
CA ALA A 109 -36.56 -56.73 0.08
C ALA A 109 -35.43 -55.88 0.70
N ASN A 110 -34.20 -56.14 0.23
CA ASN A 110 -32.96 -55.39 0.52
C ASN A 110 -33.04 -53.92 0.06
N GLY A 111 -33.92 -53.12 0.66
CA GLY A 111 -34.14 -51.73 0.32
C GLY A 111 -33.15 -50.80 1.03
N TYR A 112 -32.50 -49.93 0.26
CA TYR A 112 -31.84 -48.74 0.80
C TYR A 112 -32.83 -47.58 0.80
N LYS A 113 -32.86 -46.82 1.90
CA LYS A 113 -33.54 -45.53 1.97
C LYS A 113 -32.51 -44.44 1.72
N VAL A 114 -32.71 -43.66 0.66
CA VAL A 114 -31.84 -42.53 0.31
C VAL A 114 -32.65 -41.25 0.49
N GLU A 115 -32.19 -40.35 1.35
CA GLU A 115 -32.73 -38.98 1.45
C GLU A 115 -31.67 -37.98 1.00
N MET A 116 -32.07 -37.00 0.18
CA MET A 116 -31.21 -35.88 -0.21
C MET A 116 -32.06 -34.61 -0.39
N ALA A 117 -31.44 -33.45 -0.19
CA ALA A 117 -32.08 -32.15 -0.35
C ALA A 117 -31.24 -31.23 -1.25
N PRO A 118 -31.16 -31.53 -2.57
CA PRO A 118 -30.47 -30.67 -3.49
C PRO A 118 -31.07 -29.26 -3.45
N HIS A 119 -30.19 -28.27 -3.41
CA HIS A 119 -30.57 -26.87 -3.32
C HIS A 119 -29.72 -26.00 -4.24
N LEU A 120 -30.34 -24.93 -4.71
CA LEU A 120 -29.74 -23.80 -5.40
C LEU A 120 -30.22 -22.54 -4.69
N SER A 121 -29.29 -21.77 -4.12
CA SER A 121 -29.56 -20.45 -3.55
C SER A 121 -28.81 -19.40 -4.36
N ILE A 122 -29.53 -18.40 -4.87
CA ILE A 122 -28.97 -17.22 -5.52
C ILE A 122 -29.36 -16.03 -4.67
N ALA A 123 -28.39 -15.35 -4.08
CA ALA A 123 -28.62 -14.16 -3.26
C ALA A 123 -27.87 -12.95 -3.82
N SER A 124 -28.49 -11.78 -3.81
CA SER A 124 -27.82 -10.52 -4.17
C SER A 124 -28.19 -9.44 -3.15
N PRO A 125 -27.22 -8.97 -2.34
CA PRO A 125 -27.41 -7.84 -1.45
C PRO A 125 -27.85 -6.56 -2.17
N PHE A 126 -27.37 -6.35 -3.41
CA PHE A 126 -27.59 -5.13 -4.17
C PHE A 126 -29.05 -4.95 -4.63
N ILE A 127 -29.74 -6.04 -4.94
CA ILE A 127 -31.15 -6.04 -5.38
C ILE A 127 -32.05 -6.19 -4.15
N GLY A 128 -31.97 -5.24 -3.22
CA GLY A 128 -32.77 -5.30 -1.98
C GLY A 128 -32.56 -6.61 -1.19
N ASN A 129 -31.32 -7.12 -1.10
CA ASN A 129 -31.06 -8.42 -0.46
C ASN A 129 -31.94 -9.57 -0.99
N SER A 130 -32.25 -9.53 -2.29
CA SER A 130 -33.05 -10.55 -2.96
C SER A 130 -32.40 -11.92 -2.84
N ARG A 131 -33.16 -12.94 -2.46
CA ARG A 131 -32.70 -14.35 -2.47
C ARG A 131 -33.73 -15.24 -3.12
N LEU A 132 -33.29 -15.99 -4.12
CA LEU A 132 -34.03 -17.08 -4.73
C LEU A 132 -33.45 -18.39 -4.21
N ASN A 133 -34.26 -19.14 -3.47
CA ASN A 133 -33.92 -20.48 -3.02
C ASN A 133 -34.81 -21.48 -3.75
N LEU A 134 -34.18 -22.47 -4.35
CA LEU A 134 -34.81 -23.66 -4.93
C LEU A 134 -34.29 -24.85 -4.13
N VAL A 135 -35.18 -25.61 -3.51
CA VAL A 135 -34.82 -26.85 -2.80
C VAL A 135 -35.72 -27.94 -3.37
N ALA A 136 -35.13 -29.08 -3.73
CA ALA A 136 -35.88 -30.21 -4.28
C ALA A 136 -35.64 -31.50 -3.46
N PRO A 137 -36.13 -31.58 -2.21
CA PRO A 137 -35.97 -32.78 -1.39
C PRO A 137 -36.49 -34.03 -2.08
N ARG A 138 -35.68 -35.08 -2.06
CA ARG A 138 -35.98 -36.41 -2.59
C ARG A 138 -35.80 -37.43 -1.48
N LYS A 139 -36.83 -38.24 -1.23
CA LYS A 139 -36.70 -39.45 -0.41
C LYS A 139 -37.13 -40.65 -1.23
N LEU A 140 -36.24 -41.63 -1.35
CA LEU A 140 -36.48 -42.92 -1.99
C LEU A 140 -36.47 -43.99 -0.91
N ASP A 141 -37.55 -44.73 -0.72
CA ASP A 141 -37.65 -45.85 0.22
C ASP A 141 -38.05 -47.16 -0.49
N GLY A 142 -37.36 -47.48 -1.60
CA GLY A 142 -37.50 -48.73 -2.38
C GLY A 142 -38.89 -49.10 -2.93
N VAL A 143 -39.95 -48.45 -2.45
CA VAL A 143 -41.39 -48.73 -2.59
C VAL A 143 -42.12 -47.40 -2.78
N THR A 144 -41.70 -46.35 -2.07
CA THR A 144 -42.25 -44.99 -2.22
C THR A 144 -41.15 -44.02 -2.62
N SER A 145 -41.52 -43.04 -3.43
CA SER A 145 -40.71 -41.86 -3.67
C SER A 145 -41.50 -40.61 -3.30
N THR A 146 -40.94 -39.78 -2.43
CA THR A 146 -41.45 -38.42 -2.21
C THR A 146 -40.50 -37.45 -2.88
N SER A 147 -41.07 -36.57 -3.69
CA SER A 147 -40.35 -35.45 -4.27
C SER A 147 -41.13 -34.19 -4.01
N THR A 148 -40.49 -33.27 -3.30
CA THR A 148 -40.98 -31.91 -3.14
C THR A 148 -40.07 -30.96 -3.90
N VAL A 149 -40.63 -29.89 -4.44
CA VAL A 149 -39.91 -28.76 -5.01
C VAL A 149 -40.45 -27.53 -4.32
N SER A 150 -39.61 -26.88 -3.52
CA SER A 150 -39.90 -25.59 -2.91
C SER A 150 -39.07 -24.51 -3.58
N VAL A 151 -39.74 -23.45 -4.01
CA VAL A 151 -39.14 -22.21 -4.48
C VAL A 151 -39.56 -21.11 -3.54
N ASP A 152 -38.60 -20.40 -2.95
CA ASP A 152 -38.88 -19.15 -2.24
C ASP A 152 -38.04 -18.00 -2.77
N TYR A 153 -38.69 -16.85 -2.90
CA TYR A 153 -38.08 -15.59 -3.25
C TYR A 153 -38.29 -14.63 -2.08
N THR A 154 -37.21 -14.10 -1.53
CA THR A 154 -37.24 -13.07 -0.49
C THR A 154 -36.61 -11.79 -1.04
N THR A 155 -37.12 -10.62 -0.64
CA THR A 155 -36.53 -9.32 -0.94
C THR A 155 -36.85 -8.34 0.18
N ASP A 156 -35.89 -7.49 0.53
CA ASP A 156 -36.08 -6.29 1.34
C ASP A 156 -36.47 -5.12 0.42
N PHE A 157 -37.49 -4.36 0.77
CA PHE A 157 -37.83 -3.09 0.09
C PHE A 157 -37.09 -1.92 0.75
N TYR A 158 -36.98 -1.96 2.07
CA TYR A 158 -36.21 -1.01 2.86
C TYR A 158 -35.39 -1.81 3.88
N SER A 159 -34.07 -1.73 3.82
CA SER A 159 -33.19 -2.35 4.82
C SER A 159 -31.83 -1.66 4.87
N SER A 160 -31.15 -1.78 6.01
CA SER A 160 -29.76 -1.36 6.18
C SER A 160 -28.78 -2.23 5.41
N VAL A 161 -29.20 -3.40 4.91
CA VAL A 161 -28.31 -4.37 4.24
C VAL A 161 -27.59 -3.74 3.05
N ARG A 162 -28.33 -3.17 2.09
CA ARG A 162 -27.72 -2.54 0.90
C ARG A 162 -26.73 -1.44 1.27
N PRO A 163 -27.09 -0.42 2.08
CA PRO A 163 -26.13 0.63 2.39
C PRO A 163 -24.97 0.15 3.28
N THR A 164 -25.13 -0.86 4.15
CA THR A 164 -24.01 -1.51 4.86
C THR A 164 -23.02 -2.15 3.88
N TYR A 165 -23.50 -2.85 2.85
CA TYR A 165 -22.65 -3.42 1.80
C TYR A 165 -21.98 -2.35 0.91
N LEU A 166 -22.68 -1.24 0.64
CA LEU A 166 -22.08 -0.11 -0.08
C LEU A 166 -21.02 0.59 0.76
N ASN A 167 -21.24 0.74 2.06
CA ASN A 167 -20.29 1.34 2.98
C ASN A 167 -19.05 0.45 3.15
N SER A 168 -19.22 -0.87 3.25
CA SER A 168 -18.08 -1.80 3.29
C SER A 168 -17.29 -1.82 1.98
N LEU A 169 -17.97 -1.73 0.84
CA LEU A 169 -17.32 -1.58 -0.46
C LEU A 169 -16.53 -0.27 -0.54
N LYS A 170 -17.12 0.86 -0.14
CA LYS A 170 -16.45 2.17 -0.08
C LYS A 170 -15.23 2.18 0.83
N GLU A 171 -15.32 1.52 1.99
CA GLU A 171 -14.20 1.37 2.90
C GLU A 171 -13.06 0.58 2.24
N LYS A 172 -13.37 -0.55 1.59
CA LYS A 172 -12.36 -1.35 0.90
C LYS A 172 -11.80 -0.71 -0.36
N THR A 173 -12.58 0.08 -1.11
CA THR A 173 -12.05 0.87 -2.23
C THR A 173 -11.06 1.91 -1.72
N TYR A 174 -11.39 2.61 -0.65
CA TYR A 174 -10.49 3.58 -0.03
C TYR A 174 -9.21 2.91 0.49
N GLN A 175 -9.31 1.77 1.19
CA GLN A 175 -8.13 1.02 1.66
C GLN A 175 -7.23 0.60 0.49
N LYS A 176 -7.81 0.10 -0.61
CA LYS A 176 -7.07 -0.23 -1.83
C LYS A 176 -6.38 0.98 -2.45
N GLU A 177 -7.06 2.12 -2.54
CA GLU A 177 -6.49 3.35 -3.08
C GLU A 177 -5.36 3.88 -2.19
N LYS A 178 -5.54 3.80 -0.87
CA LYS A 178 -4.55 4.18 0.13
C LYS A 178 -3.30 3.31 0.07
N SER A 179 -3.42 1.99 -0.01
CA SER A 179 -2.24 1.12 -0.17
C SER A 179 -1.62 1.21 -1.56
N GLY A 180 -2.42 1.49 -2.60
CA GLY A 180 -1.91 1.85 -3.92
C GLY A 180 -1.08 3.14 -3.91
N SER A 181 -1.50 4.16 -3.15
CA SER A 181 -0.69 5.35 -2.91
C SER A 181 0.56 5.02 -2.09
N ALA A 182 0.39 4.29 -0.98
CA ALA A 182 1.50 3.87 -0.13
C ALA A 182 2.54 3.05 -0.90
N LEU A 183 2.14 2.28 -1.91
CA LEU A 183 3.08 1.56 -2.79
C LEU A 183 3.91 2.50 -3.66
N ARG A 184 3.29 3.55 -4.23
CA ARG A 184 4.01 4.60 -4.97
C ARG A 184 4.96 5.36 -4.04
N ASP A 185 4.49 5.68 -2.85
CA ASP A 185 5.31 6.36 -1.83
C ASP A 185 6.40 5.45 -1.27
N GLY A 186 6.14 4.14 -1.17
CA GLY A 186 7.08 3.15 -0.63
C GLY A 186 8.37 3.08 -1.43
N ARG A 187 8.30 3.23 -2.76
CA ARG A 187 9.51 3.37 -3.60
C ARG A 187 10.30 4.62 -3.22
N ARG A 188 9.63 5.75 -3.07
CA ARG A 188 10.25 7.03 -2.67
C ARG A 188 10.82 6.95 -1.26
N LEU A 189 10.15 6.29 -0.32
CA LEU A 189 10.64 6.11 1.04
C LEU A 189 11.92 5.28 1.09
N VAL A 190 12.03 4.24 0.26
CA VAL A 190 13.25 3.44 0.12
C VAL A 190 14.37 4.28 -0.49
N GLU A 191 14.06 5.09 -1.50
CA GLU A 191 15.00 6.05 -2.09
C GLU A 191 15.47 7.08 -1.07
N ARG A 192 14.56 7.61 -0.23
CA ARG A 192 14.88 8.52 0.86
C ARG A 192 15.86 7.89 1.85
N GLU A 193 15.62 6.66 2.27
CA GLU A 193 16.53 5.93 3.17
C GLU A 193 17.90 5.71 2.52
N PHE A 194 17.93 5.31 1.25
CA PHE A 194 19.16 5.18 0.48
C PHE A 194 19.93 6.50 0.43
N LEU A 195 19.26 7.62 0.14
CA LEU A 195 19.87 8.94 0.10
C LEU A 195 20.33 9.44 1.47
N GLN A 196 19.65 9.08 2.56
CA GLN A 196 20.13 9.34 3.92
C GLN A 196 21.41 8.56 4.23
N GLU A 197 21.53 7.32 3.75
CA GLU A 197 22.77 6.55 3.85
C GLU A 197 23.87 7.19 3.00
N VAL A 198 23.57 7.66 1.79
CA VAL A 198 24.50 8.42 0.94
C VAL A 198 25.00 9.69 1.65
N GLN A 199 24.11 10.46 2.28
CA GLN A 199 24.50 11.64 3.06
C GLN A 199 25.44 11.28 4.23
N ARG A 200 25.16 10.20 4.95
CA ARG A 200 26.06 9.73 6.03
C ARG A 200 27.40 9.29 5.49
N LEU A 201 27.41 8.59 4.34
CA LEU A 201 28.63 8.16 3.67
C LEU A 201 29.50 9.36 3.27
N TYR A 202 28.93 10.35 2.58
CA TYR A 202 29.67 11.56 2.19
C TYR A 202 30.05 12.45 3.36
N GLY A 203 29.23 12.51 4.43
CA GLY A 203 29.59 13.23 5.65
C GLY A 203 30.82 12.62 6.32
N SER A 204 30.87 11.30 6.46
CA SER A 204 32.04 10.60 7.00
C SER A 204 33.27 10.67 6.07
N TYR A 205 33.07 10.65 4.75
CA TYR A 205 34.13 10.88 3.77
C TYR A 205 34.69 12.30 3.87
N ALA A 206 33.83 13.32 3.97
CA ALA A 206 34.23 14.70 4.14
C ALA A 206 35.03 14.89 5.42
N ASP A 207 34.66 14.23 6.53
CA ASP A 207 35.44 14.25 7.77
C ASP A 207 36.82 13.61 7.61
N GLN A 208 36.93 12.51 6.87
CA GLN A 208 38.21 11.91 6.51
C GLN A 208 39.08 12.87 5.69
N VAL A 209 38.50 13.56 4.70
CA VAL A 209 39.21 14.51 3.85
C VAL A 209 39.61 15.77 4.62
N ARG A 210 38.78 16.27 5.56
CA ARG A 210 39.15 17.36 6.47
C ARG A 210 40.32 16.96 7.36
N ALA A 211 40.30 15.75 7.92
CA ALA A 211 41.37 15.25 8.76
C ALA A 211 42.69 15.04 7.98
N SER A 212 42.62 14.64 6.71
CA SER A 212 43.81 14.55 5.85
C SER A 212 44.37 15.94 5.51
N LEU A 213 43.51 16.93 5.26
CA LEU A 213 43.90 18.31 5.01
C LEU A 213 44.56 18.94 6.26
N GLU A 214 44.01 18.72 7.46
CA GLU A 214 44.62 19.17 8.71
C GLU A 214 45.98 18.50 8.97
N LEU A 215 46.15 17.23 8.58
CA LEU A 215 47.46 16.58 8.64
C LEU A 215 48.47 17.24 7.69
N VAL A 216 48.07 17.57 6.46
CA VAL A 216 48.93 18.28 5.49
C VAL A 216 49.36 19.64 6.05
N ARG A 217 48.42 20.40 6.63
CA ARG A 217 48.70 21.69 7.28
C ARG A 217 49.67 21.55 8.46
N ALA A 218 49.46 20.55 9.31
CA ALA A 218 50.33 20.28 10.45
C ALA A 218 51.75 19.90 10.00
N ARG A 219 51.88 19.10 8.94
CA ARG A 219 53.18 18.73 8.34
C ARG A 219 53.91 19.92 7.73
N LEU A 220 53.22 20.75 6.94
CA LEU A 220 53.80 21.97 6.38
C LEU A 220 54.29 22.93 7.48
N ARG A 221 53.50 23.08 8.55
CA ARG A 221 53.90 23.90 9.70
C ARG A 221 55.13 23.32 10.39
N PHE A 222 55.15 22.02 10.66
CA PHE A 222 56.28 21.35 11.29
C PHE A 222 57.57 21.47 10.44
N GLU A 223 57.47 21.26 9.13
CA GLU A 223 58.59 21.48 8.21
C GLU A 223 59.08 22.93 8.22
N SER A 224 58.17 23.91 8.26
CA SER A 224 58.53 25.32 8.38
C SER A 224 59.30 25.60 9.67
N VAL A 225 58.87 25.05 10.81
CA VAL A 225 59.57 25.18 12.09
C VAL A 225 60.96 24.56 12.02
N LYS A 226 61.09 23.39 11.40
CA LYS A 226 62.39 22.72 11.19
C LYS A 226 63.33 23.55 10.31
N ARG A 227 62.82 24.15 9.23
CA ARG A 227 63.60 25.05 8.34
C ARG A 227 64.04 26.34 9.03
N GLN A 228 63.25 26.85 9.97
CA GLN A 228 63.59 28.03 10.77
C GLN A 228 64.67 27.74 11.82
N GLY A 229 65.08 26.49 12.01
CA GLY A 229 66.22 26.12 12.87
C GLY A 229 65.90 26.11 14.37
N TYR A 230 64.62 25.97 14.75
CA TYR A 230 64.25 25.81 16.15
C TYR A 230 64.85 24.52 16.73
N GLN A 231 65.39 24.60 17.95
CA GLN A 231 65.93 23.44 18.67
C GLN A 231 64.81 22.47 19.06
N GLU A 232 65.12 21.17 19.11
CA GLU A 232 64.13 20.10 19.35
C GLU A 232 63.48 20.17 20.74
N ASP A 233 64.19 20.73 21.71
CA ASP A 233 63.74 20.98 23.08
C ASP A 233 62.91 22.27 23.23
N SER A 234 62.86 23.12 22.20
CA SER A 234 62.07 24.34 22.24
C SER A 234 60.57 24.02 22.30
N ALA A 235 59.84 24.75 23.15
CA ALA A 235 58.38 24.61 23.26
C ALA A 235 57.67 24.79 21.90
N TYR A 236 58.23 25.63 21.02
CA TYR A 236 57.70 25.84 19.67
C TYR A 236 57.86 24.60 18.79
N PHE A 237 59.03 23.96 18.78
CA PHE A 237 59.27 22.70 18.07
C PHE A 237 58.37 21.58 18.60
N GLN A 238 58.35 21.38 19.92
CA GLN A 238 57.52 20.36 20.57
C GLN A 238 56.02 20.57 20.29
N SER A 239 55.55 21.82 20.28
CA SER A 239 54.15 22.13 19.96
C SER A 239 53.78 21.77 18.51
N ALA A 240 54.68 22.02 17.55
CA ALA A 240 54.46 21.69 16.15
C ALA A 240 54.50 20.17 15.93
N GLN A 241 55.42 19.46 16.58
CA GLN A 241 55.49 17.99 16.56
C GLN A 241 54.22 17.37 17.17
N LEU A 242 53.76 17.87 18.31
CA LEU A 242 52.54 17.40 18.96
C LEU A 242 51.30 17.64 18.08
N ALA A 243 51.23 18.80 17.41
CA ALA A 243 50.16 19.10 16.47
C ALA A 243 50.11 18.11 15.29
N GLN A 244 51.28 17.72 14.75
CA GLN A 244 51.37 16.68 13.73
C GLN A 244 50.85 15.33 14.24
N VAL A 245 51.33 14.87 15.40
CA VAL A 245 50.90 13.58 15.98
C VAL A 245 49.39 13.56 16.27
N ARG A 246 48.83 14.68 16.75
CA ARG A 246 47.37 14.83 16.94
C ARG A 246 46.61 14.72 15.62
N ALA A 247 47.09 15.36 14.56
CA ALA A 247 46.47 15.27 13.25
C ALA A 247 46.56 13.85 12.64
N GLU A 248 47.67 13.13 12.86
CA GLU A 248 47.81 11.74 12.43
C GLU A 248 46.81 10.82 13.13
N ARG A 249 46.63 10.98 14.45
CA ARG A 249 45.62 10.25 15.21
C ARG A 249 44.20 10.58 14.74
N ALA A 250 43.88 11.86 14.52
CA ALA A 250 42.57 12.29 14.04
C ALA A 250 42.25 11.71 12.65
N ARG A 251 43.22 11.70 11.73
CA ARG A 251 43.08 11.08 10.41
C ARG A 251 42.83 9.57 10.51
N ALA A 252 43.57 8.86 11.36
CA ALA A 252 43.39 7.43 11.56
C ALA A 252 41.98 7.10 12.09
N GLN A 253 41.48 7.89 13.05
CA GLN A 253 40.13 7.74 13.59
C GLN A 253 39.05 8.04 12.55
N ALA A 254 39.21 9.11 11.77
CA ALA A 254 38.25 9.46 10.71
C ALA A 254 38.20 8.38 9.63
N ARG A 255 39.36 7.83 9.23
CA ARG A 255 39.44 6.73 8.27
C ARG A 255 38.70 5.48 8.77
N GLN A 256 38.93 5.06 10.02
CA GLN A 256 38.22 3.90 10.60
C GLN A 256 36.71 4.09 10.63
N ARG A 257 36.22 5.30 10.95
CA ARG A 257 34.78 5.60 10.93
C ARG A 257 34.21 5.50 9.52
N PHE A 258 34.90 6.07 8.54
CA PHE A 258 34.51 5.98 7.14
C PHE A 258 34.54 4.52 6.65
N ASP A 259 35.56 3.72 6.99
CA ASP A 259 35.65 2.30 6.63
C ASP A 259 34.43 1.50 7.14
N LEU A 260 33.97 1.78 8.37
CA LEU A 260 32.77 1.16 8.95
C LEU A 260 31.48 1.58 8.23
N GLU A 261 31.33 2.86 7.89
CA GLU A 261 30.15 3.34 7.15
C GLU A 261 30.14 2.83 5.71
N TYR A 262 31.31 2.80 5.05
CA TYR A 262 31.48 2.25 3.71
C TYR A 262 31.14 0.76 3.65
N THR A 263 31.67 -0.05 4.57
CA THR A 263 31.37 -1.50 4.61
C THR A 263 29.89 -1.77 4.86
N ARG A 264 29.24 -0.98 5.74
CA ARG A 264 27.79 -1.06 5.96
C ARG A 264 26.99 -0.71 4.71
N PHE A 265 27.37 0.37 4.03
CA PHE A 265 26.74 0.81 2.78
C PHE A 265 26.93 -0.24 1.68
N ALA A 266 28.14 -0.78 1.52
CA ALA A 266 28.47 -1.77 0.51
C ALA A 266 27.67 -3.08 0.70
N ALA A 267 27.65 -3.62 1.92
CA ALA A 267 26.89 -4.83 2.26
C ALA A 267 25.38 -4.69 2.00
N ARG A 268 24.84 -3.49 2.21
CA ARG A 268 23.43 -3.15 2.04
C ARG A 268 23.00 -2.96 0.58
N ASN A 269 23.93 -2.56 -0.28
CA ASN A 269 23.66 -2.24 -1.68
C ASN A 269 24.29 -3.26 -2.66
N GLY A 270 24.82 -4.39 -2.15
CA GLY A 270 25.37 -5.45 -3.00
C GLY A 270 26.67 -5.07 -3.71
N VAL A 271 27.41 -4.11 -3.15
CA VAL A 271 28.64 -3.58 -3.74
C VAL A 271 29.84 -4.32 -3.17
N ALA A 272 30.70 -4.83 -4.06
CA ALA A 272 31.97 -5.44 -3.70
C ALA A 272 33.10 -4.72 -4.46
N TYR A 273 33.64 -3.65 -3.87
CA TYR A 273 34.84 -2.99 -4.39
C TYR A 273 36.03 -3.27 -3.50
N GLU A 274 37.18 -3.51 -4.12
CA GLU A 274 38.48 -3.50 -3.46
C GLU A 274 38.86 -2.06 -3.04
N ASP A 275 39.77 -1.92 -2.08
CA ASP A 275 40.15 -0.63 -1.49
C ASP A 275 40.65 0.39 -2.53
N ASP A 276 41.24 -0.08 -3.63
CA ASP A 276 41.86 0.76 -4.66
C ASP A 276 40.83 1.44 -5.59
N GLU A 277 39.62 0.90 -5.72
CA GLU A 277 38.55 1.45 -6.58
C GLU A 277 37.58 2.38 -5.83
N ARG A 278 37.76 2.51 -4.51
CA ARG A 278 36.82 3.21 -3.62
C ARG A 278 36.64 4.69 -3.96
N ASP A 279 37.72 5.41 -4.23
CA ASP A 279 37.68 6.84 -4.59
C ASP A 279 36.97 7.05 -5.94
N GLY A 280 37.13 6.11 -6.88
CA GLY A 280 36.44 6.12 -8.16
C GLY A 280 34.94 5.93 -7.99
N PHE A 281 34.54 4.91 -7.22
CA PHE A 281 33.13 4.66 -6.89
C PHE A 281 32.45 5.86 -6.23
N LEU A 282 33.10 6.49 -5.23
CA LEU A 282 32.55 7.68 -4.58
C LEU A 282 32.45 8.87 -5.54
N HIS A 283 33.35 8.99 -6.50
CA HIS A 283 33.26 10.02 -7.53
C HIS A 283 32.06 9.77 -8.45
N ASP A 284 31.95 8.55 -8.96
CA ASP A 284 30.88 8.14 -9.87
C ASP A 284 29.51 8.24 -9.20
N LEU A 285 29.39 7.82 -7.94
CA LEU A 285 28.15 7.95 -7.16
C LEU A 285 27.76 9.42 -6.98
N ALA A 286 28.70 10.32 -6.66
CA ALA A 286 28.42 11.75 -6.44
C ALA A 286 27.94 12.43 -7.72
N VAL A 287 28.51 12.03 -8.85
CA VAL A 287 28.11 12.52 -10.18
C VAL A 287 26.74 11.95 -10.55
N ALA A 288 26.49 10.67 -10.30
CA ALA A 288 25.29 9.95 -10.70
C ALA A 288 24.02 10.32 -9.90
N VAL A 289 24.14 10.87 -8.67
CA VAL A 289 22.95 11.39 -7.96
C VAL A 289 22.29 12.46 -8.85
N PRO A 290 20.99 12.34 -9.16
CA PRO A 290 20.32 13.26 -10.07
C PRO A 290 20.20 14.66 -9.47
N LEU A 291 20.15 15.66 -10.35
CA LEU A 291 19.90 17.04 -9.98
C LEU A 291 18.41 17.36 -10.18
N GLU A 292 17.61 17.21 -9.13
CA GLU A 292 16.18 17.56 -9.16
C GLU A 292 15.91 18.92 -8.52
N PRO A 293 15.05 19.77 -9.09
CA PRO A 293 14.59 21.00 -8.41
C PRO A 293 13.86 20.66 -7.11
N ALA A 294 14.01 21.50 -6.08
CA ALA A 294 13.16 21.37 -4.89
C ALA A 294 11.73 21.76 -5.28
N MET A 295 10.74 20.96 -4.88
CA MET A 295 9.35 21.25 -5.22
C MET A 295 8.88 22.53 -4.53
N ALA A 296 8.17 23.39 -5.25
CA ALA A 296 7.56 24.56 -4.64
C ALA A 296 6.48 24.15 -3.63
N VAL A 297 6.56 24.74 -2.44
CA VAL A 297 5.61 24.52 -1.33
C VAL A 297 4.26 25.20 -1.60
N THR A 298 4.17 26.06 -2.62
CA THR A 298 2.97 26.85 -2.97
C THR A 298 1.72 26.02 -3.28
N GLN A 299 1.86 24.73 -3.59
CA GLN A 299 0.72 23.83 -3.84
C GLN A 299 0.22 23.10 -2.58
N CYS A 300 1.02 23.13 -1.51
CA CYS A 300 0.69 22.53 -0.25
C CYS A 300 -0.16 23.54 0.55
N ALA A 301 -1.31 23.11 1.04
CA ALA A 301 -2.08 23.85 2.03
C ALA A 301 -2.38 22.85 3.14
N GLY A 302 -2.52 23.28 4.40
CA GLY A 302 -2.78 22.33 5.49
C GLY A 302 -4.03 21.48 5.26
N GLU A 303 -5.05 22.04 4.60
CA GLU A 303 -6.27 21.32 4.20
C GLU A 303 -6.03 20.23 3.12
N ARG A 304 -4.91 20.31 2.39
CA ARG A 304 -4.49 19.31 1.41
C ARG A 304 -3.50 18.30 1.98
N GLY A 305 -3.13 18.42 3.26
CA GLY A 305 -2.28 17.43 3.91
C GLY A 305 -2.97 16.08 3.95
N ARG A 306 -2.27 15.00 3.56
CA ARG A 306 -2.85 13.66 3.51
C ARG A 306 -3.42 13.21 4.86
N GLU A 307 -2.78 13.58 5.96
CA GLU A 307 -3.30 13.27 7.31
C GLU A 307 -4.65 13.91 7.59
N TYR A 308 -4.86 15.13 7.08
CA TYR A 308 -6.13 15.84 7.21
C TYR A 308 -7.18 15.24 6.28
N CYS A 309 -6.84 15.03 5.00
CA CYS A 309 -7.75 14.39 4.04
C CYS A 309 -8.17 12.99 4.50
N ASP A 310 -7.23 12.16 4.96
CA ASP A 310 -7.52 10.82 5.50
C ASP A 310 -8.45 10.87 6.73
N ALA A 311 -8.27 11.89 7.58
CA ALA A 311 -9.11 12.09 8.75
C ALA A 311 -10.52 12.56 8.37
N GLN A 312 -10.63 13.47 7.40
CA GLN A 312 -11.92 13.92 6.87
C GLN A 312 -12.67 12.75 6.23
N ASP A 313 -12.02 12.01 5.34
CA ASP A 313 -12.61 10.84 4.69
C ASP A 313 -13.04 9.78 5.71
N ARG A 314 -12.24 9.56 6.75
CA ARG A 314 -12.61 8.65 7.86
C ARG A 314 -13.85 9.14 8.60
N CYS A 315 -13.92 10.43 8.92
CA CYS A 315 -15.06 11.03 9.60
C CYS A 315 -16.35 10.86 8.76
N GLU A 316 -16.29 11.17 7.46
CA GLU A 316 -17.43 11.00 6.55
C GLU A 316 -17.91 9.55 6.46
N ARG A 317 -16.97 8.58 6.41
CA ARG A 317 -17.31 7.15 6.40
C ARG A 317 -17.93 6.69 7.71
N VAL A 318 -17.41 7.12 8.86
CA VAL A 318 -17.97 6.79 10.17
C VAL A 318 -19.39 7.36 10.31
N ILE A 319 -19.63 8.61 9.90
CA ILE A 319 -20.97 9.22 9.88
C ILE A 319 -21.92 8.42 8.99
N ALA A 320 -21.47 8.01 7.79
CA ALA A 320 -22.27 7.19 6.88
C ALA A 320 -22.58 5.79 7.44
N GLN A 321 -21.64 5.16 8.16
CA GLN A 321 -21.83 3.86 8.81
C GLN A 321 -22.83 3.95 9.97
N ARG A 322 -22.69 4.97 10.85
CA ARG A 322 -23.64 5.20 11.94
C ARG A 322 -25.05 5.41 11.40
N GLY A 323 -25.21 6.22 10.36
CA GLY A 323 -26.50 6.42 9.70
C GLY A 323 -27.16 5.13 9.19
N THR A 324 -26.36 4.12 8.80
CA THR A 324 -26.87 2.80 8.39
C THR A 324 -27.18 1.87 9.55
N ASP A 325 -26.32 1.83 10.57
CA ASP A 325 -26.44 0.92 11.71
C ASP A 325 -27.62 1.30 12.62
N TYR A 326 -27.91 2.60 12.70
CA TYR A 326 -29.04 3.12 13.47
C TYR A 326 -30.35 3.21 12.69
N SER A 327 -30.42 2.78 11.42
CA SER A 327 -31.67 2.80 10.65
C SER A 327 -32.73 1.91 11.32
N PRO A 328 -33.87 2.48 11.76
CA PRO A 328 -34.78 1.74 12.64
C PRO A 328 -35.89 1.02 11.88
N PHE A 329 -36.04 1.29 10.58
CA PHE A 329 -37.08 0.70 9.74
C PHE A 329 -36.51 -0.42 8.88
N ARG A 330 -37.27 -1.50 8.72
CA ARG A 330 -37.02 -2.53 7.71
C ARG A 330 -38.34 -3.01 7.14
N THR A 331 -38.44 -3.17 5.83
CA THR A 331 -39.58 -3.80 5.17
C THR A 331 -39.09 -4.90 4.24
N SER A 332 -39.71 -6.07 4.29
CA SER A 332 -39.33 -7.23 3.49
C SER A 332 -40.54 -8.02 3.04
N ALA A 333 -40.46 -8.64 1.87
CA ALA A 333 -41.42 -9.62 1.40
C ALA A 333 -40.75 -10.96 1.14
N ARG A 334 -41.52 -12.02 1.34
CA ARG A 334 -41.22 -13.39 0.94
C ARG A 334 -42.40 -13.92 0.15
N VAL A 335 -42.15 -14.56 -0.99
CA VAL A 335 -43.14 -15.36 -1.72
C VAL A 335 -42.59 -16.78 -1.80
N TYR A 336 -43.42 -17.77 -1.54
CA TYR A 336 -43.01 -19.16 -1.57
C TYR A 336 -44.06 -20.03 -2.25
N PHE A 337 -43.58 -21.06 -2.94
CA PHE A 337 -44.35 -22.10 -3.58
C PHE A 337 -43.69 -23.43 -3.28
N THR A 338 -44.44 -24.38 -2.75
CA THR A 338 -44.01 -25.75 -2.51
C THR A 338 -44.98 -26.67 -3.21
N ASP A 339 -44.49 -27.46 -4.15
CA ASP A 339 -45.23 -28.55 -4.74
C ASP A 339 -44.62 -29.88 -4.31
N GLY A 340 -45.47 -30.86 -4.07
CA GLY A 340 -45.07 -32.13 -3.50
C GLY A 340 -45.86 -33.25 -4.11
N GLU A 341 -45.14 -34.21 -4.70
CA GLU A 341 -45.69 -35.46 -5.20
C GLU A 341 -45.22 -36.60 -4.31
N GLU A 342 -46.18 -37.34 -3.77
CA GLU A 342 -45.94 -38.63 -3.15
C GLU A 342 -46.38 -39.73 -4.12
N ASN A 343 -45.40 -40.43 -4.70
CA ASN A 343 -45.64 -41.61 -5.51
C ASN A 343 -45.51 -42.86 -4.64
N LYS A 344 -46.62 -43.55 -4.45
CA LYS A 344 -46.64 -44.89 -3.83
C LYS A 344 -46.64 -45.92 -4.96
N GLN A 345 -45.52 -46.62 -5.19
CA GLN A 345 -45.58 -47.84 -6.00
C GLN A 345 -46.19 -48.94 -5.13
N LEU A 346 -47.34 -49.46 -5.57
CA LEU A 346 -47.96 -50.62 -4.95
C LEU A 346 -47.06 -51.84 -5.19
N THR A 347 -46.43 -52.32 -4.13
CA THR A 347 -45.98 -53.71 -4.05
C THR A 347 -47.22 -54.60 -4.15
N ASN A 348 -47.23 -55.50 -5.13
CA ASN A 348 -48.24 -56.54 -5.41
C ASN A 348 -49.58 -56.05 -5.98
N GLY A 349 -49.64 -55.92 -7.31
CA GLY A 349 -50.83 -56.29 -8.10
C GLY A 349 -52.08 -55.41 -8.07
N MET A 350 -52.10 -54.29 -7.33
CA MET A 350 -53.19 -53.30 -7.41
C MET A 350 -52.81 -52.11 -8.31
N ALA A 351 -53.80 -51.57 -9.02
CA ALA A 351 -53.66 -50.38 -9.86
C ALA A 351 -53.09 -49.20 -9.06
N PRO A 352 -52.20 -48.37 -9.65
CA PRO A 352 -51.51 -47.29 -8.95
C PRO A 352 -52.50 -46.38 -8.21
N ALA A 353 -52.28 -46.17 -6.91
CA ALA A 353 -52.97 -45.09 -6.19
C ALA A 353 -52.60 -43.76 -6.87
N ALA A 354 -53.59 -42.91 -7.16
CA ALA A 354 -53.33 -41.61 -7.76
C ALA A 354 -52.31 -40.83 -6.91
N PRO A 355 -51.34 -40.14 -7.54
CA PRO A 355 -50.38 -39.33 -6.81
C PRO A 355 -51.12 -38.30 -5.95
N SER A 356 -50.79 -38.20 -4.66
CA SER A 356 -51.32 -37.14 -3.82
C SER A 356 -50.43 -35.91 -3.97
N THR A 357 -50.93 -34.90 -4.66
CA THR A 357 -50.25 -33.60 -4.81
C THR A 357 -50.60 -32.69 -3.65
N THR A 358 -49.60 -32.18 -2.92
CA THR A 358 -49.81 -31.10 -1.94
C THR A 358 -49.11 -29.84 -2.43
N SER A 359 -49.87 -28.96 -3.07
CA SER A 359 -49.38 -27.62 -3.41
C SER A 359 -49.69 -26.63 -2.27
N THR A 360 -48.68 -25.92 -1.80
CA THR A 360 -48.82 -24.80 -0.87
C THR A 360 -48.15 -23.58 -1.49
N TYR A 361 -48.84 -22.45 -1.49
CA TYR A 361 -48.25 -21.19 -1.91
C TYR A 361 -48.68 -20.07 -0.99
N GLY A 362 -47.84 -19.05 -0.87
CA GLY A 362 -48.12 -17.93 0.01
C GLY A 362 -47.10 -16.82 -0.11
N GLY A 363 -47.36 -15.76 0.65
CA GLY A 363 -46.45 -14.66 0.79
C GLY A 363 -46.52 -14.05 2.18
N THR A 364 -45.39 -13.54 2.65
CA THR A 364 -45.25 -12.85 3.92
C THR A 364 -44.67 -11.47 3.65
N PHE A 365 -45.25 -10.45 4.26
CA PHE A 365 -44.70 -9.10 4.33
C PHE A 365 -44.34 -8.80 5.78
N ASN A 366 -43.11 -8.41 6.06
CA ASN A 366 -42.64 -8.05 7.39
C ASN A 366 -42.23 -6.58 7.43
N MET A 367 -42.58 -5.88 8.51
CA MET A 367 -42.09 -4.55 8.82
C MET A 367 -41.50 -4.51 10.23
N ALA A 368 -40.28 -4.01 10.37
CA ALA A 368 -39.66 -3.67 11.65
C ALA A 368 -39.60 -2.14 11.79
N PHE A 369 -39.80 -1.65 13.01
CA PHE A 369 -39.74 -0.24 13.40
C PHE A 369 -39.05 -0.12 14.78
N PRO A 370 -38.60 1.07 15.24
CA PRO A 370 -37.66 1.17 16.37
C PRO A 370 -38.14 0.53 17.70
N GLY A 371 -39.45 0.35 17.85
CA GLY A 371 -40.06 -0.26 19.03
C GLY A 371 -40.75 -1.59 18.77
N GLY A 372 -40.70 -2.19 17.58
CA GLY A 372 -41.52 -3.35 17.32
C GLY A 372 -41.44 -3.92 15.91
N ASP A 373 -42.17 -5.00 15.71
CA ASP A 373 -42.17 -5.80 14.49
C ASP A 373 -43.61 -6.15 14.11
N SER A 374 -43.89 -6.26 12.82
CA SER A 374 -45.18 -6.70 12.30
C SER A 374 -44.98 -7.64 11.13
N SER A 375 -45.85 -8.63 10.99
CA SER A 375 -45.84 -9.54 9.85
C SER A 375 -47.26 -9.85 9.38
N PHE A 376 -47.45 -9.88 8.07
CA PHE A 376 -48.69 -10.22 7.40
C PHE A 376 -48.40 -11.35 6.42
N THR A 377 -48.98 -12.53 6.65
CA THR A 377 -48.78 -13.73 5.84
C THR A 377 -50.10 -14.18 5.25
N VAL A 378 -50.15 -14.36 3.94
CA VAL A 378 -51.24 -15.03 3.22
C VAL A 378 -50.71 -16.40 2.77
N GLN A 379 -51.40 -17.47 3.13
CA GLN A 379 -51.03 -18.82 2.74
C GLN A 379 -52.24 -19.59 2.22
N ASN A 380 -52.08 -20.34 1.15
CA ASN A 380 -53.05 -21.32 0.68
C ASN A 380 -52.43 -22.71 0.80
N SER A 381 -53.06 -23.57 1.60
CA SER A 381 -52.67 -24.97 1.76
C SER A 381 -53.89 -25.86 1.51
N LYS A 382 -53.78 -26.81 0.57
CA LYS A 382 -54.87 -27.76 0.26
C LYS A 382 -56.22 -27.08 -0.05
N GLY A 383 -56.20 -25.91 -0.68
CA GLY A 383 -57.40 -25.14 -1.05
C GLY A 383 -57.95 -24.22 0.05
N LEU A 384 -57.38 -24.25 1.26
CA LEU A 384 -57.74 -23.35 2.35
C LEU A 384 -56.80 -22.13 2.34
N ALA A 385 -57.35 -20.96 2.01
CA ALA A 385 -56.67 -19.69 2.18
C ALA A 385 -56.76 -19.24 3.64
N GLY A 386 -55.61 -18.88 4.23
CA GLY A 386 -55.49 -18.33 5.57
C GLY A 386 -54.67 -17.05 5.55
N ILE A 387 -55.03 -16.13 6.45
CA ILE A 387 -54.29 -14.89 6.71
C ILE A 387 -53.81 -14.95 8.15
N LEU A 388 -52.51 -14.73 8.36
CA LEU A 388 -51.86 -14.63 9.66
C LEU A 388 -51.29 -13.22 9.78
N ALA A 389 -51.71 -12.47 10.79
CA ALA A 389 -51.17 -11.15 11.09
C ALA A 389 -50.60 -11.14 12.51
N ASN A 390 -49.34 -10.74 12.66
CA ASN A 390 -48.66 -10.60 13.94
C ASN A 390 -48.17 -9.16 14.12
N PHE A 391 -48.24 -8.66 15.34
CA PHE A 391 -47.73 -7.35 15.74
C PHE A 391 -47.10 -7.47 17.13
N GLU A 392 -45.86 -7.03 17.28
CA GLU A 392 -45.11 -7.00 18.52
C GLU A 392 -44.61 -5.58 18.78
N TRP A 393 -44.81 -5.07 20.00
CA TRP A 393 -44.33 -3.75 20.43
C TRP A 393 -43.64 -3.84 21.79
N SER A 394 -42.45 -3.25 21.87
CA SER A 394 -41.61 -3.15 23.05
C SER A 394 -41.23 -1.68 23.30
N PRO A 395 -41.84 -1.00 24.28
CA PRO A 395 -41.53 0.41 24.58
C PRO A 395 -40.09 0.61 25.05
N ILE A 396 -39.49 -0.38 25.74
CA ILE A 396 -38.11 -0.31 26.23
C ILE A 396 -37.11 -0.19 25.06
N ARG A 397 -37.33 -0.91 23.95
CA ARG A 397 -36.49 -0.80 22.74
C ARG A 397 -36.44 0.64 22.22
N THR A 398 -37.54 1.39 22.34
CA THR A 398 -37.60 2.80 21.95
C THR A 398 -36.69 3.68 22.82
N ARG A 399 -36.58 3.38 24.12
CA ARG A 399 -35.68 4.11 25.03
C ARG A 399 -34.21 3.83 24.73
N TYR A 400 -33.83 2.57 24.48
CA TYR A 400 -32.46 2.24 24.06
C TYR A 400 -32.07 2.99 22.79
N ARG A 401 -32.97 3.09 21.81
CA ARG A 401 -32.73 3.88 20.59
C ARG A 401 -32.51 5.38 20.85
N SER A 402 -33.21 5.96 21.82
CA SER A 402 -32.95 7.37 22.18
C SER A 402 -31.56 7.57 22.79
N LEU A 403 -31.03 6.57 23.51
CA LEU A 403 -29.68 6.59 24.07
C LEU A 403 -28.63 6.43 22.98
N ASP A 404 -28.85 5.51 22.05
CA ASP A 404 -28.00 5.32 20.86
C ASP A 404 -27.84 6.64 20.09
N TYR A 405 -28.94 7.38 19.87
CA TYR A 405 -28.90 8.67 19.19
C TYR A 405 -28.11 9.74 19.97
N THR A 406 -28.24 9.77 21.29
CA THR A 406 -27.44 10.70 22.12
C THR A 406 -25.94 10.35 22.11
N ALA A 407 -25.60 9.07 22.09
CA ALA A 407 -24.22 8.60 21.96
C ALA A 407 -23.65 8.99 20.59
N GLU A 408 -24.39 8.74 19.50
CA GLU A 408 -24.01 9.15 18.15
C GLU A 408 -23.72 10.65 18.07
N ARG A 409 -24.57 11.50 18.67
CA ARG A 409 -24.37 12.96 18.66
C ARG A 409 -23.11 13.37 19.43
N ALA A 410 -22.82 12.74 20.57
CA ALA A 410 -21.61 13.01 21.34
C ALA A 410 -20.35 12.58 20.58
N GLU A 411 -20.40 11.42 19.92
CA GLU A 411 -19.28 10.92 19.11
C GLU A 411 -19.00 11.83 17.90
N ARG A 412 -20.03 12.37 17.23
CA ARG A 412 -19.83 13.34 16.13
C ARG A 412 -19.06 14.59 16.57
N VAL A 413 -19.39 15.14 17.75
CA VAL A 413 -18.67 16.30 18.31
C VAL A 413 -17.21 15.95 18.59
N PHE A 414 -16.95 14.73 19.08
CA PHE A 414 -15.59 14.25 19.30
C PHE A 414 -14.79 14.16 17.99
N ASP A 415 -15.40 13.59 16.94
CA ASP A 415 -14.78 13.45 15.62
C ASP A 415 -14.45 14.82 14.99
N GLU A 416 -15.34 15.82 15.13
CA GLU A 416 -15.12 17.19 14.65
C GLU A 416 -13.94 17.89 15.36
N VAL A 417 -13.83 17.74 16.68
CA VAL A 417 -12.70 18.29 17.46
C VAL A 417 -11.38 17.62 17.08
N GLU A 418 -11.38 16.30 16.88
CA GLU A 418 -10.18 15.58 16.43
C GLU A 418 -9.74 16.05 15.03
N LEU A 419 -10.68 16.30 14.12
CA LEU A 419 -10.41 16.82 12.78
C LEU A 419 -9.79 18.22 12.83
N GLN A 420 -10.31 19.12 13.67
CA GLN A 420 -9.73 20.45 13.88
C GLN A 420 -8.29 20.37 14.40
N ALA A 421 -8.03 19.52 15.40
CA ALA A 421 -6.68 19.34 15.95
C ALA A 421 -5.69 18.75 14.93
N LYS A 422 -6.15 17.98 13.95
CA LYS A 422 -5.31 17.52 12.81
C LYS A 422 -5.06 18.64 11.80
N GLY A 423 -6.06 19.47 11.51
CA GLY A 423 -5.90 20.66 10.67
C GLY A 423 -4.83 21.61 11.22
N ASP A 424 -4.88 21.91 12.52
CA ASP A 424 -3.89 22.77 13.18
C ASP A 424 -2.47 22.20 13.12
N ARG A 425 -2.32 20.88 13.29
CA ARG A 425 -1.02 20.20 13.16
C ARG A 425 -0.48 20.27 11.74
N SER A 426 -1.33 20.03 10.74
CA SER A 426 -0.93 20.13 9.33
C SER A 426 -0.48 21.55 8.97
N ASN A 427 -1.20 22.57 9.42
CA ASN A 427 -0.82 23.98 9.22
C ASN A 427 0.54 24.33 9.85
N LYS A 428 0.86 23.80 11.04
CA LYS A 428 2.17 23.99 11.66
C LYS A 428 3.30 23.30 10.88
N LEU A 429 3.06 22.09 10.38
CA LEU A 429 4.03 21.37 9.56
C LEU A 429 4.29 22.10 8.24
N PHE A 430 3.25 22.65 7.62
CA PHE A 430 3.37 23.46 6.40
C PHE A 430 4.34 24.64 6.58
N GLY A 431 4.19 25.43 7.64
CA GLY A 431 5.08 26.57 7.92
C GLY A 431 6.55 26.18 8.14
N ALA A 432 6.81 24.98 8.68
CA ALA A 432 8.19 24.48 8.85
C ALA A 432 8.81 24.00 7.52
N ILE A 433 8.01 23.37 6.65
CA ILE A 433 8.45 22.85 5.35
C ILE A 433 8.80 24.00 4.39
N ASP A 434 8.04 25.09 4.41
CA ASP A 434 8.28 26.28 3.56
C ASP A 434 9.67 26.88 3.83
N ALA A 435 9.98 27.14 5.11
CA ALA A 435 11.30 27.64 5.52
C ALA A 435 12.46 26.67 5.16
N GLN A 436 12.18 25.36 5.15
CA GLN A 436 13.18 24.36 4.76
C GLN A 436 13.43 24.36 3.25
N GLY A 437 12.39 24.52 2.42
CA GLY A 437 12.51 24.53 0.96
C GLY A 437 13.45 25.61 0.44
N ASP A 438 13.29 26.84 0.92
CA ASP A 438 14.16 27.97 0.58
C ASP A 438 15.63 27.69 0.94
N SER A 439 15.86 27.11 2.13
CA SER A 439 17.22 26.80 2.58
C SER A 439 17.92 25.75 1.70
N VAL A 440 17.18 24.76 1.20
CA VAL A 440 17.73 23.69 0.35
C VAL A 440 18.17 24.23 -1.01
N LEU A 441 17.37 25.12 -1.62
CA LEU A 441 17.68 25.73 -2.91
C LEU A 441 18.92 26.62 -2.84
N VAL A 442 19.01 27.47 -1.80
CA VAL A 442 20.15 28.38 -1.61
C VAL A 442 21.44 27.60 -1.37
N LEU A 443 21.42 26.60 -0.46
CA LEU A 443 22.60 25.80 -0.15
C LEU A 443 23.13 25.04 -1.38
N ARG A 444 22.22 24.43 -2.16
CA ARG A 444 22.59 23.71 -3.38
C ARG A 444 23.25 24.61 -4.43
N GLY A 445 22.74 25.83 -4.62
CA GLY A 445 23.33 26.79 -5.56
C GLY A 445 24.76 27.16 -5.18
N VAL A 446 25.02 27.36 -3.88
CA VAL A 446 26.36 27.62 -3.35
C VAL A 446 27.27 26.40 -3.55
N ASP A 447 26.80 25.20 -3.24
CA ASP A 447 27.59 23.97 -3.37
C ASP A 447 28.02 23.71 -4.83
N LEU A 448 27.14 23.89 -5.81
CA LEU A 448 27.49 23.72 -7.23
C LEU A 448 28.56 24.73 -7.69
N GLN A 449 28.42 26.00 -7.30
CA GLN A 449 29.42 27.03 -7.61
C GLN A 449 30.77 26.73 -6.94
N THR A 450 30.76 26.25 -5.68
CA THR A 450 32.00 25.89 -4.98
C THR A 450 32.70 24.69 -5.63
N LEU A 451 31.96 23.68 -6.10
CA LEU A 451 32.51 22.54 -6.84
C LEU A 451 33.18 22.98 -8.14
N ASP A 452 32.54 23.84 -8.92
CA ASP A 452 33.12 24.34 -10.17
C ASP A 452 34.42 25.12 -9.94
N ASN A 453 34.44 25.97 -8.93
CA ASN A 453 35.63 26.72 -8.53
C ASN A 453 36.74 25.79 -8.01
N ALA A 454 36.41 24.82 -7.16
CA ALA A 454 37.36 23.86 -6.62
C ALA A 454 37.92 22.94 -7.72
N ARG A 455 37.10 22.53 -8.69
CA ARG A 455 37.52 21.73 -9.85
C ARG A 455 38.52 22.48 -10.72
N LYS A 456 38.25 23.76 -11.04
CA LYS A 456 39.18 24.63 -11.78
C LYS A 456 40.49 24.79 -11.03
N LYS A 457 40.43 25.06 -9.72
CA LYS A 457 41.61 25.18 -8.84
C LYS A 457 42.45 23.90 -8.83
N ALA A 458 41.83 22.73 -8.64
CA ALA A 458 42.52 21.44 -8.60
C ALA A 458 43.21 21.11 -9.93
N ARG A 459 42.57 21.39 -11.07
CA ARG A 459 43.18 21.21 -12.41
C ARG A 459 44.41 22.10 -12.60
N LEU A 460 44.28 23.38 -12.28
CA LEU A 460 45.38 24.34 -12.40
C LEU A 460 46.55 23.99 -11.48
N GLN A 461 46.28 23.51 -10.25
CA GLN A 461 47.34 23.05 -9.35
C GLN A 461 47.99 21.74 -9.83
N LYS A 462 47.24 20.84 -10.48
CA LYS A 462 47.81 19.65 -11.12
C LYS A 462 48.82 20.04 -12.21
N GLU A 463 48.45 20.95 -13.10
CA GLU A 463 49.36 21.45 -14.16
C GLU A 463 50.60 22.12 -13.57
N ARG A 464 50.46 22.86 -12.47
CA ARG A 464 51.60 23.47 -11.76
C ARG A 464 52.51 22.42 -11.12
N LEU A 465 51.96 21.34 -10.58
CA LEU A 465 52.74 20.22 -10.02
C LEU A 465 53.53 19.52 -11.12
N GLU A 466 52.90 19.26 -12.27
CA GLU A 466 53.54 18.64 -13.43
C GLU A 466 54.67 19.51 -14.00
N ARG A 467 54.53 20.84 -13.92
CA ARG A 467 55.59 21.80 -14.26
C ARG A 467 56.64 21.99 -13.15
N GLY A 468 56.51 21.34 -12.00
CA GLY A 468 57.41 21.47 -10.85
C GLY A 468 57.33 22.81 -10.11
N ILE A 469 56.27 23.60 -10.34
CA ILE A 469 56.07 24.94 -9.76
C ILE A 469 55.63 24.86 -8.29
N ILE A 470 54.87 23.81 -7.93
CA ILE A 470 54.36 23.59 -6.58
C ILE A 470 54.79 22.23 -6.02
N GLY A 471 54.79 22.10 -4.70
CA GLY A 471 55.06 20.83 -4.02
C GLY A 471 53.85 19.88 -4.02
N ARG A 472 54.11 18.58 -3.79
CA ARG A 472 53.05 17.55 -3.68
C ARG A 472 51.99 17.88 -2.61
N LEU A 473 52.40 18.44 -1.47
CA LEU A 473 51.50 18.81 -0.37
C LEU A 473 50.50 19.92 -0.75
N GLU A 474 50.91 20.88 -1.59
CA GLU A 474 50.03 21.96 -2.06
C GLU A 474 48.98 21.43 -3.04
N TYR A 475 49.37 20.48 -3.90
CA TYR A 475 48.42 19.77 -4.75
C TYR A 475 47.44 18.92 -3.93
N GLU A 476 47.91 18.21 -2.89
CA GLU A 476 47.04 17.45 -1.99
C GLU A 476 46.00 18.32 -1.28
N ALA A 477 46.38 19.55 -0.87
CA ALA A 477 45.44 20.52 -0.32
C ALA A 477 44.37 20.95 -1.34
N ALA A 478 44.76 21.24 -2.58
CA ALA A 478 43.82 21.59 -3.64
C ALA A 478 42.90 20.41 -4.04
N ARG A 479 43.44 19.19 -4.08
CA ARG A 479 42.68 17.97 -4.35
C ARG A 479 41.66 17.69 -3.23
N SER A 480 42.05 17.86 -1.97
CA SER A 480 41.14 17.67 -0.84
C SER A 480 40.01 18.71 -0.81
N GLU A 481 40.27 19.97 -1.14
CA GLU A 481 39.21 20.96 -1.34
C GLU A 481 38.20 20.54 -2.42
N TYR A 482 38.68 19.99 -3.54
CA TYR A 482 37.80 19.46 -4.59
C TYR A 482 36.94 18.29 -4.09
N LEU A 483 37.53 17.34 -3.36
CA LEU A 483 36.79 16.20 -2.79
C LEU A 483 35.75 16.63 -1.76
N LEU A 484 36.03 17.67 -0.96
CA LEU A 484 35.05 18.24 -0.03
C LEU A 484 33.87 18.89 -0.76
N ALA A 485 34.15 19.66 -1.82
CA ALA A 485 33.09 20.26 -2.62
C ALA A 485 32.27 19.20 -3.39
N LEU A 486 32.89 18.10 -3.81
CA LEU A 486 32.18 16.99 -4.45
C LEU A 486 31.23 16.30 -3.45
N ALA A 487 31.70 16.06 -2.23
CA ALA A 487 30.87 15.51 -1.15
C ALA A 487 29.71 16.44 -0.79
N SER A 488 29.94 17.76 -0.69
CA SER A 488 28.86 18.72 -0.37
C SER A 488 27.80 18.79 -1.47
N VAL A 489 28.20 18.75 -2.75
CA VAL A 489 27.25 18.67 -3.87
C VAL A 489 26.43 17.38 -3.83
N ALA A 490 27.05 16.23 -3.55
CA ALA A 490 26.33 14.97 -3.43
C ALA A 490 25.31 15.02 -2.28
N GLU A 491 25.69 15.55 -1.12
CA GLU A 491 24.79 15.76 0.01
C GLU A 491 23.64 16.72 -0.33
N ALA A 492 23.92 17.81 -1.03
CA ALA A 492 22.94 18.82 -1.41
C ALA A 492 21.92 18.26 -2.42
N LYS A 493 22.38 17.50 -3.42
CA LYS A 493 21.50 16.78 -4.35
C LYS A 493 20.60 15.79 -3.61
N ALA A 494 21.18 14.98 -2.72
CA ALA A 494 20.40 14.05 -1.89
C ALA A 494 19.37 14.79 -1.01
N ARG A 495 19.73 15.96 -0.44
CA ARG A 495 18.85 16.75 0.42
C ARG A 495 17.62 17.28 -0.34
N ALA A 496 17.79 17.67 -1.60
CA ALA A 496 16.69 18.10 -2.46
C ALA A 496 15.71 16.97 -2.76
N ILE A 497 16.20 15.78 -3.12
CA ILE A 497 15.33 14.63 -3.41
C ILE A 497 14.63 14.14 -2.13
N ILE A 498 15.31 14.14 -0.98
CA ILE A 498 14.69 13.84 0.33
C ILE A 498 13.56 14.82 0.63
N PHE A 499 13.80 16.12 0.45
CA PHE A 499 12.78 17.15 0.65
C PHE A 499 11.57 16.94 -0.28
N ASN A 500 11.81 16.68 -1.57
CA ASN A 500 10.76 16.38 -2.54
C ASN A 500 9.95 15.15 -2.13
N THR A 501 10.64 14.11 -1.67
CA THR A 501 10.02 12.86 -1.20
C THR A 501 9.15 13.12 0.03
N ASP A 502 9.64 13.87 1.01
CA ASP A 502 8.88 14.17 2.22
C ASP A 502 7.64 15.01 1.89
N LEU A 503 7.75 15.99 1.00
CA LEU A 503 6.64 16.82 0.55
C LEU A 503 5.60 16.00 -0.25
N ALA A 504 6.06 15.13 -1.15
CA ALA A 504 5.20 14.26 -1.91
C ALA A 504 4.47 13.23 -1.02
N CYS A 505 5.15 12.68 -0.01
CA CYS A 505 4.56 11.78 0.98
C CYS A 505 3.55 12.48 1.90
N ALA A 506 3.78 13.75 2.25
CA ALA A 506 2.90 14.51 3.13
C ALA A 506 1.64 15.06 2.42
N TYR A 507 1.75 15.46 1.15
CA TYR A 507 0.68 16.17 0.41
C TYR A 507 0.18 15.45 -0.85
N GLY A 508 0.81 14.34 -1.25
CA GLY A 508 0.40 13.61 -2.46
C GLY A 508 0.72 14.31 -3.78
N VAL A 509 1.50 15.38 -3.76
CA VAL A 509 1.97 16.06 -4.96
C VAL A 509 2.94 15.12 -5.71
N GLY A 510 2.70 14.91 -6.99
CA GLY A 510 3.60 14.13 -7.85
C GLY A 510 4.87 14.90 -8.18
N ALA A 511 6.01 14.21 -8.31
CA ALA A 511 7.27 14.79 -8.80
C ALA A 511 7.10 15.45 -10.19
N ASP A 512 6.09 15.03 -10.96
CA ASP A 512 5.75 15.65 -12.25
C ASP A 512 5.42 17.16 -12.14
N ALA A 513 4.95 17.61 -10.97
CA ALA A 513 4.75 19.05 -10.71
C ALA A 513 6.09 19.82 -10.64
N ALA A 514 7.18 19.17 -10.19
CA ALA A 514 8.51 19.75 -10.16
C ALA A 514 9.15 19.79 -11.57
N ALA A 515 8.87 18.79 -12.41
CA ALA A 515 9.30 18.78 -13.82
C ALA A 515 8.64 19.91 -14.64
N ALA A 516 7.40 20.28 -14.31
CA ALA A 516 6.73 21.43 -14.95
C ALA A 516 7.43 22.77 -14.63
N GLN A 517 8.10 22.89 -13.48
CA GLN A 517 8.79 24.12 -13.07
C GLN A 517 10.18 24.30 -13.67
N LEU A 518 10.88 23.20 -14.04
CA LEU A 518 12.13 23.28 -14.81
C LEU A 518 11.96 24.12 -16.07
N THR A 519 10.82 24.01 -16.76
CA THR A 519 10.55 24.85 -17.94
C THR A 519 10.36 26.32 -17.62
N GLN A 520 9.91 26.68 -16.41
CA GLN A 520 9.73 28.08 -16.00
C GLN A 520 11.02 28.69 -15.44
N GLU A 521 11.79 27.99 -14.61
CA GLU A 521 13.03 28.53 -14.06
C GLU A 521 14.19 28.53 -15.08
N GLU A 522 14.28 27.54 -15.98
CA GLU A 522 15.22 27.62 -17.11
C GLU A 522 14.84 28.77 -18.07
N MET A 523 13.55 29.09 -18.22
CA MET A 523 13.11 30.32 -18.89
C MET A 523 13.56 31.56 -18.12
N VAL A 524 13.41 31.64 -16.80
CA VAL A 524 13.81 32.83 -16.03
C VAL A 524 15.34 33.02 -16.03
N VAL A 525 16.13 31.95 -15.97
CA VAL A 525 17.60 32.02 -16.04
C VAL A 525 18.07 32.37 -17.45
N SER A 526 17.40 31.89 -18.51
CA SER A 526 17.70 32.30 -19.89
C SER A 526 17.25 33.73 -20.18
N GLU A 527 16.07 34.17 -19.72
CA GLU A 527 15.61 35.56 -19.85
C GLU A 527 16.52 36.54 -19.11
N LYS A 528 17.02 36.18 -17.92
CA LYS A 528 18.02 37.02 -17.22
C LYS A 528 19.33 37.13 -17.98
N LYS A 529 19.82 36.02 -18.55
CA LYS A 529 21.00 36.04 -19.43
C LYS A 529 20.78 36.91 -20.68
N ASP A 530 19.63 36.78 -21.32
CA ASP A 530 19.28 37.56 -22.51
C ASP A 530 19.11 39.05 -22.20
N ALA A 531 18.59 39.39 -21.01
CA ALA A 531 18.47 40.76 -20.54
C ALA A 531 19.84 41.39 -20.20
N GLU A 532 20.75 40.62 -19.60
CA GLU A 532 22.14 41.05 -19.37
C GLU A 532 22.90 41.25 -20.69
N GLU A 533 22.79 40.30 -21.64
CA GLU A 533 23.41 40.46 -22.97
C GLU A 533 22.83 41.66 -23.75
N LYS A 534 21.53 41.94 -23.64
CA LYS A 534 20.94 43.14 -24.27
C LYS A 534 21.40 44.44 -23.63
N LYS A 535 21.60 44.47 -22.30
CA LYS A 535 22.17 45.63 -21.62
C LYS A 535 23.60 45.91 -22.10
N GLU A 536 24.44 44.89 -22.17
CA GLU A 536 25.82 45.00 -22.66
C GLU A 536 25.91 45.45 -24.13
N ARG A 537 24.89 45.18 -24.96
CA ARG A 537 24.83 45.68 -26.35
C ARG A 537 24.29 47.11 -26.49
N SER A 538 23.66 47.66 -25.47
CA SER A 538 23.05 49.00 -25.49
C SER A 538 23.88 50.09 -24.81
N SER A 539 24.85 49.69 -23.98
CA SER A 539 25.92 50.53 -23.44
C SER A 539 27.15 50.49 -24.34
#